data_AF-A0A6P6GBN0-F1
#
_entry.id   AF-A0A6P6GBN0-F1
#
_cell.length_a   1.000
_cell.length_b   1.000
_cell.length_c   1.000
_cell.angle_alpha   90.00
_cell.angle_beta   90.00
_cell.angle_gamma   90.00
#
_symmetry.space_group_name_H-M   'P 1'
#
loop_
_entity.id
_entity.type
_entity.pdbx_description
1 polymer ?
#
loop_
_entity_poly.entity_id
_entity_poly.type
_entity_poly.pdbx_seq_one_letter_code
_entity_poly.pdbx_strand_id
1 'polypeptide(L)'
;MSKVFPSTLTIGPTIPSAYLNNKHKRVKFKDDDKEYGFNLFESEASGVCMEWLNKKPVGSIVYVSFGSMANLSVKQIEELSMGLKASNMYFLWVIRPFEQEKLRDKFGEDDDKGLLVKWCPQLEVLANEAVGCFFTHCGWNSAMEGLSLGVPMVAMPQWTDQTTNAKLVEGVWKVGVRVRVDENGIVGRHEISGCIRQVMEGERAKEIKYNANKWRNIAIRAISDGGSSDNNIDRFISKLKSSPPPSSAK
;
A
#
# COMPACT_ATOMS: atom_id res chain seq x y z
N MET A 1 22.12 -6.98 5.99
CA MET A 1 22.00 -6.19 7.24
C MET A 1 22.72 -6.83 8.42
N SER A 2 22.56 -8.12 8.72
CA SER A 2 23.24 -8.78 9.86
C SER A 2 24.78 -8.73 9.85
N LYS A 3 25.41 -8.58 8.68
CA LYS A 3 26.87 -8.41 8.55
C LYS A 3 27.38 -6.99 8.86
N VAL A 4 26.50 -5.98 8.84
CA VAL A 4 26.86 -4.56 9.04
C VAL A 4 26.43 -4.07 10.42
N PHE A 5 25.27 -4.53 10.89
CA PHE A 5 24.77 -4.25 12.25
C PHE A 5 24.32 -5.56 12.90
N PRO A 6 25.21 -6.26 13.62
CA PRO A 6 24.95 -7.61 14.14
C PRO A 6 23.83 -7.68 15.19
N SER A 7 23.42 -6.52 15.72
CA SER A 7 22.31 -6.37 16.67
C SER A 7 20.94 -6.10 16.02
N THR A 8 20.88 -5.77 14.72
CA THR A 8 19.60 -5.46 14.05
C THR A 8 18.84 -6.72 13.71
N LEU A 9 17.56 -6.78 14.12
CA LEU A 9 16.64 -7.87 13.85
C LEU A 9 15.50 -7.37 12.97
N THR A 10 15.29 -8.02 11.82
CA THR A 10 14.16 -7.70 10.94
C THR A 10 12.95 -8.55 11.35
N ILE A 11 11.87 -7.90 11.77
CA ILE A 11 10.67 -8.57 12.30
C ILE A 11 9.42 -8.39 11.43
N GLY A 12 9.56 -7.77 10.25
CA GLY A 12 8.44 -7.50 9.35
C GLY A 12 8.13 -8.64 8.37
N PRO A 13 7.09 -8.46 7.53
CA PRO A 13 6.15 -7.35 7.60
C PRO A 13 5.14 -7.52 8.74
N THR A 14 4.59 -6.41 9.24
CA THR A 14 3.63 -6.37 10.35
C THR A 14 2.17 -6.35 9.85
N ILE A 15 1.90 -7.06 8.75
CA ILE A 15 0.55 -7.17 8.19
C ILE A 15 -0.26 -8.14 9.05
N PRO A 16 -1.54 -7.83 9.36
CA PRO A 16 -2.41 -8.75 10.08
C PRO A 16 -2.44 -10.12 9.41
N SER A 17 -2.30 -11.15 10.24
CA SER A 17 -1.97 -12.50 9.79
C SER A 17 -3.08 -13.19 9.00
N ALA A 18 -4.31 -12.64 9.02
CA ALA A 18 -5.41 -13.11 8.17
C ALA A 18 -5.11 -12.92 6.67
N TYR A 19 -4.39 -11.87 6.29
CA TYR A 19 -4.16 -11.55 4.87
C TYR A 19 -3.00 -12.32 4.23
N LEU A 20 -2.08 -12.82 5.04
CA LEU A 20 -0.89 -13.54 4.56
C LEU A 20 -1.08 -15.07 4.58
N ASN A 21 -2.29 -15.55 4.89
CA ASN A 21 -2.75 -16.95 4.84
C ASN A 21 -1.67 -17.99 5.13
N ASN A 22 -0.97 -17.80 6.24
CA ASN A 22 0.03 -18.74 6.68
C ASN A 22 -0.68 -19.95 7.30
N LYS A 23 -0.85 -21.02 6.52
CA LYS A 23 -1.40 -22.31 7.00
C LYS A 23 -0.48 -23.00 8.03
N HIS A 24 0.76 -22.53 8.17
CA HIS A 24 1.79 -23.02 9.08
C HIS A 24 2.10 -21.98 10.17
N LYS A 25 1.05 -21.55 10.88
CA LYS A 25 1.17 -20.64 12.02
C LYS A 25 1.60 -21.42 13.27
N ARG A 26 2.73 -21.02 13.87
CA ARG A 26 3.15 -21.45 15.22
C ARG A 26 2.23 -20.87 16.29
N VAL A 27 1.78 -19.63 16.10
CA VAL A 27 0.83 -18.93 16.96
C VAL A 27 -0.55 -18.98 16.29
N LYS A 28 -1.51 -19.68 16.91
CA LYS A 28 -2.92 -19.55 16.56
C LYS A 28 -3.39 -18.17 17.00
N PHE A 29 -3.23 -17.18 16.12
CA PHE A 29 -4.01 -15.95 16.23
C PHE A 29 -5.50 -16.34 16.18
N LYS A 30 -6.37 -15.66 16.93
CA LYS A 30 -7.82 -15.76 16.66
C LYS A 30 -8.01 -15.54 15.15
N ASP A 31 -8.98 -16.20 14.55
CA ASP A 31 -9.31 -16.09 13.10
C ASP A 31 -9.72 -14.65 12.67
N ASP A 32 -9.58 -13.67 13.56
CA ASP A 32 -10.01 -12.28 13.51
C ASP A 32 -8.85 -11.26 13.44
N ASP A 33 -7.59 -11.68 13.29
CA ASP A 33 -6.45 -10.74 13.10
C ASP A 33 -6.47 -10.11 11.68
N LYS A 34 -7.47 -9.26 11.46
CA LYS A 34 -7.81 -8.57 10.21
C LYS A 34 -7.59 -7.06 10.28
N GLU A 35 -7.25 -6.54 11.46
CA GLU A 35 -7.16 -5.11 11.72
C GLU A 35 -5.85 -4.77 12.42
N TYR A 36 -5.38 -3.53 12.26
CA TYR A 36 -4.23 -3.02 13.01
C TYR A 36 -4.54 -2.72 14.49
N GLY A 37 -5.80 -2.82 14.91
CA GLY A 37 -6.24 -2.64 16.30
C GLY A 37 -6.36 -1.20 16.80
N PHE A 38 -5.71 -0.23 16.13
CA PHE A 38 -5.83 1.20 16.45
C PHE A 38 -5.93 2.04 15.18
N ASN A 39 -7.00 2.82 15.05
CA ASN A 39 -7.26 3.68 13.91
C ASN A 39 -7.55 5.12 14.39
N LEU A 40 -6.88 6.10 13.79
CA LEU A 40 -7.11 7.52 14.06
C LEU A 40 -8.23 8.13 13.19
N PHE A 41 -8.65 7.40 12.14
CA PHE A 41 -9.65 7.84 11.18
C PHE A 41 -10.73 6.78 11.09
N GLU A 42 -11.98 7.20 11.25
CA GLU A 42 -13.13 6.30 11.15
C GLU A 42 -13.40 5.93 9.69
N SER A 43 -13.66 4.65 9.47
CA SER A 43 -14.01 4.13 8.15
C SER A 43 -15.52 4.17 7.91
N GLU A 44 -16.09 5.38 7.85
CA GLU A 44 -17.54 5.59 7.63
C GLU A 44 -18.07 4.92 6.35
N ALA A 45 -17.19 4.67 5.36
CA ALA A 45 -17.56 4.15 4.04
C ALA A 45 -17.21 2.67 3.81
N SER A 46 -16.87 1.89 4.85
CA SER A 46 -16.38 0.50 4.67
C SER A 46 -17.33 -0.36 3.83
N GLY A 47 -18.62 -0.41 4.21
CA GLY A 47 -19.62 -1.22 3.50
C GLY A 47 -19.84 -0.80 2.04
N VAL A 48 -20.00 0.51 1.80
CA VAL A 48 -20.23 1.07 0.46
C VAL A 48 -19.01 0.83 -0.44
N CYS A 49 -17.81 1.05 0.10
CA CYS A 49 -16.54 0.82 -0.60
C CYS A 49 -16.42 -0.63 -1.04
N MET A 50 -16.59 -1.58 -0.11
CA MET A 50 -16.43 -3.00 -0.41
C MET A 50 -17.53 -3.52 -1.35
N GLU A 51 -18.78 -3.07 -1.20
CA GLU A 51 -19.86 -3.43 -2.13
C GLU A 51 -19.56 -2.94 -3.54
N TRP A 52 -19.05 -1.73 -3.70
CA TRP A 52 -18.69 -1.18 -5.01
C TRP A 52 -17.52 -1.94 -5.66
N LEU A 53 -16.48 -2.29 -4.87
CA LEU A 53 -15.33 -3.08 -5.32
C LEU A 53 -15.76 -4.45 -5.84
N ASN A 54 -16.60 -5.16 -5.08
CA ASN A 54 -17.04 -6.54 -5.38
C ASN A 54 -17.89 -6.66 -6.66
N LYS A 55 -18.40 -5.55 -7.19
CA LYS A 55 -19.17 -5.52 -8.45
C LYS A 55 -18.30 -5.29 -9.69
N LYS A 56 -16.99 -5.10 -9.54
CA LYS A 56 -16.08 -4.83 -10.67
C LYS A 56 -15.31 -6.07 -11.09
N PRO A 57 -14.86 -6.16 -12.36
CA PRO A 57 -14.00 -7.25 -12.81
C PRO A 57 -12.69 -7.34 -12.03
N VAL A 58 -12.16 -8.56 -11.93
CA VAL A 58 -10.85 -8.85 -11.32
C VAL A 58 -9.76 -7.98 -11.96
N GLY A 59 -8.93 -7.35 -11.13
CA GLY A 59 -7.79 -6.56 -11.56
C GLY A 59 -8.11 -5.31 -12.37
N SER A 60 -9.34 -4.77 -12.30
CA SER A 60 -9.78 -3.62 -13.10
C SER A 60 -9.74 -2.27 -12.38
N ILE A 61 -9.51 -2.27 -11.06
CA ILE A 61 -9.56 -1.08 -10.22
C ILE A 61 -8.15 -0.56 -9.91
N VAL A 62 -8.00 0.76 -10.05
CA VAL A 62 -6.88 1.53 -9.51
C VAL A 62 -7.29 2.04 -8.12
N TYR A 63 -6.68 1.51 -7.08
CA TYR A 63 -6.83 2.05 -5.73
C TYR A 63 -5.87 3.22 -5.55
N VAL A 64 -6.35 4.38 -5.09
CA VAL A 64 -5.56 5.61 -4.94
C VAL A 64 -5.61 6.08 -3.49
N SER A 65 -4.45 6.14 -2.83
CA SER A 65 -4.33 6.64 -1.45
C SER A 65 -2.96 7.27 -1.18
N PHE A 66 -2.99 8.48 -0.61
CA PHE A 66 -1.80 9.23 -0.20
C PHE A 66 -1.53 9.13 1.31
N GLY A 67 -2.12 8.14 1.97
CA GLY A 67 -1.91 7.86 3.38
C GLY A 67 -2.52 8.91 4.31
N SER A 68 -2.02 8.93 5.54
CA SER A 68 -2.62 9.70 6.65
C SER A 68 -2.04 11.09 6.85
N MET A 69 -1.04 11.53 6.07
CA MET A 69 -0.36 12.81 6.32
C MET A 69 -0.12 13.66 5.08
N ALA A 70 -0.07 13.08 3.88
CA ALA A 70 0.12 13.87 2.67
C ALA A 70 -1.07 14.82 2.43
N ASN A 71 -0.77 15.96 1.81
CA ASN A 71 -1.73 16.97 1.44
C ASN A 71 -1.36 17.50 0.05
N LEU A 72 -2.16 17.14 -0.96
CA LEU A 72 -1.86 17.51 -2.34
C LEU A 72 -2.29 18.96 -2.62
N SER A 73 -1.55 19.65 -3.49
CA SER A 73 -1.95 20.97 -3.98
C SER A 73 -3.21 20.88 -4.84
N VAL A 74 -3.97 21.97 -4.96
CA VAL A 74 -5.18 22.03 -5.82
C VAL A 74 -4.84 21.64 -7.27
N LYS A 75 -3.69 22.13 -7.77
CA LYS A 75 -3.20 21.81 -9.12
C LYS A 75 -2.90 20.31 -9.27
N GLN A 76 -2.25 19.70 -8.27
CA GLN A 76 -1.94 18.27 -8.33
C GLN A 76 -3.18 17.38 -8.25
N ILE A 77 -4.18 17.78 -7.46
CA ILE A 77 -5.48 17.10 -7.39
C ILE A 77 -6.20 17.14 -8.73
N GLU A 78 -6.14 18.27 -9.43
CA GLU A 78 -6.72 18.43 -10.77
C GLU A 78 -6.05 17.53 -11.81
N GLU A 79 -4.71 17.52 -11.87
CA GLU A 79 -3.98 16.63 -12.78
C GLU A 79 -4.25 15.14 -12.46
N LEU A 80 -4.33 14.79 -11.17
CA LEU A 80 -4.65 13.43 -10.75
C LEU A 80 -6.07 13.02 -11.15
N SER A 81 -7.06 13.89 -10.92
CA SER A 81 -8.45 13.68 -11.37
C SER A 81 -8.52 13.43 -12.87
N MET A 82 -7.91 14.31 -13.66
CA MET A 82 -7.95 14.21 -15.12
C MET A 82 -7.14 13.01 -15.63
N GLY A 83 -6.04 12.66 -14.98
CA GLY A 83 -5.24 11.47 -15.30
C GLY A 83 -5.96 10.16 -15.01
N LEU A 84 -6.69 10.07 -13.89
CA LEU A 84 -7.52 8.92 -13.56
C LEU A 84 -8.63 8.72 -14.61
N LYS A 85 -9.34 9.80 -14.97
CA LYS A 85 -10.35 9.77 -16.04
C LYS A 85 -9.77 9.33 -17.39
N ALA A 86 -8.63 9.91 -17.78
CA ALA A 86 -7.96 9.58 -19.03
C ALA A 86 -7.40 8.14 -19.08
N SER A 87 -7.16 7.52 -17.92
CA SER A 87 -6.75 6.11 -17.85
C SER A 87 -7.85 5.14 -18.31
N ASN A 88 -9.12 5.57 -18.28
CA ASN A 88 -10.31 4.77 -18.62
C ASN A 88 -10.51 3.52 -17.73
N MET A 89 -9.82 3.45 -16.59
CA MET A 89 -9.93 2.39 -15.59
C MET A 89 -10.99 2.72 -14.53
N TYR A 90 -11.48 1.71 -13.82
CA TYR A 90 -12.20 1.96 -12.57
C TYR A 90 -11.21 2.48 -11.53
N PHE A 91 -11.62 3.40 -10.67
CA PHE A 91 -10.76 3.87 -9.59
C PHE A 91 -11.54 4.09 -8.29
N LEU A 92 -10.89 3.71 -7.18
CA LEU A 92 -11.32 4.05 -5.83
C LEU A 92 -10.30 5.02 -5.26
N TRP A 93 -10.70 6.24 -4.98
CA TRP A 93 -9.79 7.28 -4.49
C TRP A 93 -10.18 7.76 -3.10
N VAL A 94 -9.25 7.57 -2.15
CA VAL A 94 -9.34 8.14 -0.80
C VAL A 94 -8.99 9.63 -0.85
N ILE A 95 -9.96 10.47 -0.52
CA ILE A 95 -9.83 11.93 -0.51
C ILE A 95 -10.26 12.43 0.85
N ARG A 96 -9.30 13.01 1.58
CA ARG A 96 -9.55 13.43 2.95
C ARG A 96 -10.46 14.66 2.99
N PRO A 97 -11.23 14.87 4.07
CA PRO A 97 -12.20 15.96 4.13
C PRO A 97 -11.64 17.35 3.77
N PHE A 98 -10.43 17.68 4.24
CA PHE A 98 -9.77 18.97 3.91
C PHE A 98 -9.27 19.07 2.46
N GLU A 99 -9.24 17.97 1.71
CA GLU A 99 -8.93 17.94 0.27
C GLU A 99 -10.20 17.99 -0.59
N GLN A 100 -11.36 17.61 -0.03
CA GLN A 100 -12.64 17.65 -0.75
C GLN A 100 -13.06 19.06 -1.15
N GLU A 101 -12.75 20.06 -0.34
CA GLU A 101 -13.00 21.47 -0.69
C GLU A 101 -12.28 21.87 -1.99
N LYS A 102 -11.17 21.22 -2.33
CA LYS A 102 -10.38 21.48 -3.55
C LYS A 102 -11.00 20.84 -4.81
N LEU A 103 -12.02 19.99 -4.63
CA LEU A 103 -12.63 19.17 -5.69
C LEU A 103 -14.04 19.60 -6.09
N ARG A 104 -14.70 20.47 -5.29
CA ARG A 104 -16.14 20.77 -5.40
C ARG A 104 -16.62 21.19 -6.79
N ASP A 105 -15.73 21.66 -7.67
CA ASP A 105 -16.08 22.05 -9.06
C ASP A 105 -15.37 21.21 -10.14
N LYS A 106 -14.53 20.22 -9.76
CA LYS A 106 -13.59 19.55 -10.67
C LYS A 106 -13.84 18.07 -10.86
N PHE A 107 -14.53 17.42 -9.92
CA PHE A 107 -15.02 16.06 -10.08
C PHE A 107 -16.50 16.14 -10.45
N GLY A 108 -16.82 16.05 -11.75
CA GLY A 108 -18.20 15.88 -12.19
C GLY A 108 -18.80 14.66 -11.48
N GLU A 109 -19.97 14.83 -10.88
CA GLU A 109 -20.71 13.81 -10.12
C GLU A 109 -21.09 12.58 -10.99
N ASP A 110 -20.95 12.68 -12.32
CA ASP A 110 -21.35 11.70 -13.33
C ASP A 110 -20.23 10.74 -13.81
N ASP A 111 -19.20 10.46 -13.01
CA ASP A 111 -18.19 9.46 -13.40
C ASP A 111 -18.56 8.05 -12.91
N ASP A 112 -19.20 7.27 -13.80
CA ASP A 112 -19.60 5.88 -13.55
C ASP A 112 -18.43 4.93 -13.18
N LYS A 113 -17.17 5.37 -13.39
CA LYS A 113 -15.97 4.56 -13.13
C LYS A 113 -15.26 4.90 -11.83
N GLY A 114 -15.61 6.02 -11.19
CA GLY A 114 -14.96 6.51 -9.99
C GLY A 114 -15.78 6.33 -8.72
N LEU A 115 -15.13 5.90 -7.63
CA LEU A 115 -15.69 6.03 -6.28
C LEU A 115 -14.74 6.87 -5.42
N LEU A 116 -15.27 7.96 -4.85
CA LEU A 116 -14.55 8.81 -3.91
C LEU A 116 -14.99 8.49 -2.48
N VAL A 117 -14.03 8.30 -1.57
CA VAL A 117 -14.30 8.00 -0.16
C VAL A 117 -13.41 8.84 0.74
N LYS A 118 -13.88 9.19 1.94
CA LYS A 118 -13.07 9.93 2.93
C LYS A 118 -11.96 9.08 3.52
N TRP A 119 -12.28 7.82 3.76
CA TRP A 119 -11.40 6.80 4.34
C TRP A 119 -11.95 5.42 3.98
N CYS A 120 -11.08 4.40 3.95
CA CYS A 120 -11.46 3.02 3.66
C CYS A 120 -10.58 2.03 4.44
N PRO A 121 -11.03 0.77 4.62
CA PRO A 121 -10.19 -0.28 5.19
C PRO A 121 -9.11 -0.71 4.17
N GLN A 122 -7.99 0.03 4.13
CA GLN A 122 -6.96 -0.11 3.08
C GLN A 122 -6.46 -1.54 2.89
N LEU A 123 -6.30 -2.31 3.96
CA LEU A 123 -5.91 -3.73 3.86
C LEU A 123 -6.97 -4.59 3.15
N GLU A 124 -8.24 -4.42 3.48
CA GLU A 124 -9.34 -5.14 2.81
C GLU A 124 -9.45 -4.75 1.34
N VAL A 125 -9.29 -3.46 1.04
CA VAL A 125 -9.27 -2.95 -0.33
C VAL A 125 -8.12 -3.57 -1.11
N LEU A 126 -6.89 -3.53 -0.60
CA LEU A 126 -5.72 -4.10 -1.27
C LEU A 126 -5.78 -5.63 -1.39
N ALA A 127 -6.50 -6.31 -0.50
CA ALA A 127 -6.72 -7.74 -0.57
C ALA A 127 -7.83 -8.14 -1.56
N ASN A 128 -8.64 -7.20 -2.03
CA ASN A 128 -9.73 -7.45 -2.96
C ASN A 128 -9.19 -7.77 -4.36
N GLU A 129 -9.75 -8.82 -4.99
CA GLU A 129 -9.31 -9.27 -6.32
C GLU A 129 -9.58 -8.27 -7.44
N ALA A 130 -10.55 -7.36 -7.26
CA ALA A 130 -10.83 -6.31 -8.23
C ALA A 130 -9.71 -5.27 -8.32
N VAL A 131 -8.85 -5.14 -7.31
CA VAL A 131 -7.73 -4.19 -7.32
C VAL A 131 -6.59 -4.72 -8.22
N GLY A 132 -6.36 -4.00 -9.31
CA GLY A 132 -5.27 -4.28 -10.25
C GLY A 132 -3.98 -3.54 -9.91
N CYS A 133 -4.09 -2.31 -9.40
CA CYS A 133 -2.95 -1.43 -9.10
C CYS A 133 -3.23 -0.53 -7.90
N PHE A 134 -2.17 -0.27 -7.12
CA PHE A 134 -2.16 0.71 -6.03
C PHE A 134 -1.36 1.96 -6.43
N PHE A 135 -2.06 3.07 -6.64
CA PHE A 135 -1.49 4.39 -6.79
C PHE A 135 -1.21 4.99 -5.41
N THR A 136 0.07 5.13 -5.05
CA THR A 136 0.49 5.36 -3.67
C THR A 136 1.57 6.41 -3.53
N HIS A 137 1.48 7.16 -2.44
CA HIS A 137 2.55 8.03 -1.94
C HIS A 137 3.82 7.26 -1.49
N CYS A 138 3.81 5.93 -1.44
CA CYS A 138 4.95 5.11 -1.00
C CYS A 138 5.42 5.37 0.44
N GLY A 139 4.53 5.75 1.36
CA GLY A 139 4.80 5.63 2.78
C GLY A 139 5.12 4.17 3.13
N TRP A 140 6.08 3.93 4.03
CA TRP A 140 6.64 2.58 4.24
C TRP A 140 5.56 1.52 4.54
N ASN A 141 4.59 1.83 5.41
CA ASN A 141 3.50 0.90 5.72
C ASN A 141 2.68 0.55 4.46
N SER A 142 2.23 1.55 3.70
CA SER A 142 1.45 1.34 2.48
C SER A 142 2.24 0.60 1.40
N ALA A 143 3.53 0.90 1.25
CA ALA A 143 4.41 0.16 0.34
C ALA A 143 4.53 -1.31 0.76
N MET A 144 4.70 -1.57 2.06
CA MET A 144 4.78 -2.94 2.60
C MET A 144 3.45 -3.69 2.49
N GLU A 145 2.30 -3.04 2.64
CA GLU A 145 0.97 -3.63 2.40
C GLU A 145 0.83 -4.07 0.94
N GLY A 146 1.06 -3.15 -0.01
CA GLY A 146 1.00 -3.47 -1.44
C GLY A 146 1.96 -4.59 -1.84
N LEU A 147 3.19 -4.54 -1.32
CA LEU A 147 4.22 -5.56 -1.56
C LEU A 147 3.82 -6.92 -0.99
N SER A 148 3.30 -6.96 0.24
CA SER A 148 2.94 -8.20 0.94
C SER A 148 1.66 -8.83 0.39
N LEU A 149 0.76 -8.01 -0.17
CA LEU A 149 -0.49 -8.47 -0.80
C LEU A 149 -0.35 -8.78 -2.30
N GLY A 150 0.80 -8.44 -2.90
CA GLY A 150 1.08 -8.72 -4.32
C GLY A 150 0.34 -7.78 -5.26
N VAL A 151 0.17 -6.53 -4.85
CA VAL A 151 -0.47 -5.47 -5.61
C VAL A 151 0.60 -4.62 -6.31
N PRO A 152 0.61 -4.57 -7.65
CA PRO A 152 1.44 -3.64 -8.41
C PRO A 152 1.22 -2.19 -7.99
N MET A 153 2.27 -1.35 -8.11
CA MET A 153 2.21 0.03 -7.63
C MET A 153 2.52 1.08 -8.72
N VAL A 154 1.81 2.20 -8.66
CA VAL A 154 2.24 3.47 -9.26
C VAL A 154 2.68 4.38 -8.13
N ALA A 155 3.97 4.70 -8.11
CA ALA A 155 4.61 5.45 -7.03
C ALA A 155 4.61 6.95 -7.33
N MET A 156 3.96 7.74 -6.47
CA MET A 156 3.94 9.20 -6.48
C MET A 156 4.36 9.76 -5.11
N PRO A 157 5.66 9.67 -4.76
CA PRO A 157 6.15 10.09 -3.45
C PRO A 157 5.99 11.58 -3.23
N GLN A 158 5.69 11.98 -2.00
CA GLN A 158 5.45 13.37 -1.60
C GLN A 158 6.60 13.96 -0.77
N TRP A 159 7.10 13.23 0.24
CA TRP A 159 8.12 13.74 1.17
C TRP A 159 8.86 12.61 1.92
N THR A 160 9.84 12.96 2.75
CA THR A 160 10.60 12.05 3.63
C THR A 160 11.28 10.88 2.89
N ASP A 161 11.14 9.67 3.42
CA ASP A 161 11.60 8.39 2.92
C ASP A 161 10.84 7.91 1.68
N GLN A 162 9.70 8.53 1.33
CA GLN A 162 8.83 8.05 0.25
C GLN A 162 9.54 8.01 -1.10
N THR A 163 10.45 8.96 -1.37
CA THR A 163 11.23 8.98 -2.61
C THR A 163 12.20 7.80 -2.71
N THR A 164 12.75 7.36 -1.56
CA THR A 164 13.58 6.16 -1.46
C THR A 164 12.72 4.91 -1.64
N ASN A 165 11.56 4.85 -0.98
CA ASN A 165 10.62 3.73 -1.11
C ASN A 165 10.13 3.58 -2.56
N ALA A 166 9.82 4.68 -3.24
CA ALA A 166 9.47 4.70 -4.66
C ALA A 166 10.60 4.16 -5.54
N LYS A 167 11.87 4.44 -5.19
CA LYS A 167 13.03 3.88 -5.90
C LYS A 167 13.15 2.37 -5.67
N LEU A 168 12.81 1.88 -4.47
CA LEU A 168 12.74 0.44 -4.21
C LEU A 168 11.65 -0.23 -5.04
N VAL A 169 10.44 0.35 -5.07
CA VAL A 169 9.30 -0.12 -5.87
C VAL A 169 9.67 -0.27 -7.35
N GLU A 170 10.24 0.77 -7.95
CA GLU A 170 10.58 0.81 -9.37
C GLU A 170 11.85 0.00 -9.71
N GLY A 171 12.94 0.25 -8.98
CA GLY A 171 14.29 -0.17 -9.38
C GLY A 171 14.80 -1.45 -8.74
N VAL A 172 14.32 -1.80 -7.54
CA VAL A 172 14.84 -2.95 -6.77
C VAL A 172 13.86 -4.11 -6.78
N TRP A 173 12.64 -3.85 -6.32
CA TRP A 173 11.58 -4.85 -6.27
C TRP A 173 10.94 -5.06 -7.63
N LYS A 174 10.96 -4.03 -8.48
CA LYS A 174 10.35 -4.01 -9.81
C LYS A 174 8.88 -4.41 -9.79
N VAL A 175 8.16 -3.91 -8.79
CA VAL A 175 6.73 -4.16 -8.55
C VAL A 175 5.86 -2.98 -8.98
N GLY A 176 6.43 -2.02 -9.71
CA GLY A 176 5.73 -0.82 -10.11
C GLY A 176 6.58 0.12 -10.93
N VAL A 177 6.03 1.30 -11.16
CA VAL A 177 6.70 2.42 -11.83
C VAL A 177 6.62 3.67 -10.96
N ARG A 178 7.53 4.62 -11.16
CA ARG A 178 7.51 5.92 -10.49
C ARG A 178 7.12 7.00 -11.48
N VAL A 179 6.16 7.83 -11.10
CA VAL A 179 5.74 8.97 -11.93
C VAL A 179 6.85 10.02 -12.00
N ARG A 180 6.90 10.73 -13.13
CA ARG A 180 7.79 11.86 -13.37
C ARG A 180 7.09 13.17 -13.04
N VAL A 181 7.85 14.10 -12.45
CA VAL A 181 7.40 15.47 -12.16
C VAL A 181 7.91 16.42 -13.25
N ASP A 182 7.15 17.46 -13.53
CA ASP A 182 7.59 18.59 -14.35
C ASP A 182 8.55 19.52 -13.56
N GLU A 183 8.99 20.59 -14.22
CA GLU A 183 9.85 21.63 -13.63
C GLU A 183 9.24 22.34 -12.41
N ASN A 184 7.92 22.30 -12.27
CA ASN A 184 7.18 22.89 -11.15
C ASN A 184 6.90 21.87 -10.04
N GLY A 185 7.42 20.65 -10.15
CA GLY A 185 7.18 19.57 -9.19
C GLY A 185 5.78 18.95 -9.30
N ILE A 186 5.07 19.16 -10.40
CA ILE A 186 3.72 18.63 -10.64
C ILE A 186 3.79 17.38 -11.53
N VAL A 187 3.04 16.35 -11.16
CA VAL A 187 2.82 15.17 -12.00
C VAL A 187 1.63 15.44 -12.90
N GLY A 188 1.86 15.56 -14.20
CA GLY A 188 0.81 15.83 -15.19
C GLY A 188 -0.11 14.63 -15.47
N ARG A 189 -1.35 14.89 -15.87
CA ARG A 189 -2.39 13.90 -16.18
C ARG A 189 -1.95 12.82 -17.18
N HIS A 190 -1.15 13.20 -18.18
CA HIS A 190 -0.65 12.26 -19.19
C HIS A 190 0.36 11.27 -18.60
N GLU A 191 1.21 11.74 -17.70
CA GLU A 191 2.12 10.85 -16.95
C GLU A 191 1.33 9.91 -16.04
N ILE A 192 0.33 10.42 -15.32
CA ILE A 192 -0.53 9.64 -14.41
C ILE A 192 -1.24 8.52 -15.17
N SER A 193 -1.97 8.88 -16.23
CA SER A 193 -2.67 7.91 -17.09
C SER A 193 -1.72 6.92 -17.75
N GLY A 194 -0.56 7.38 -18.25
CA GLY A 194 0.47 6.54 -18.86
C GLY A 194 1.04 5.50 -17.89
N CYS A 195 1.40 5.93 -16.67
CA CYS A 195 1.89 5.04 -15.63
C CYS A 195 0.84 4.01 -15.19
N ILE A 196 -0.41 4.43 -15.01
CA ILE A 196 -1.53 3.51 -14.69
C ILE A 196 -1.65 2.45 -15.78
N ARG A 197 -1.73 2.85 -17.06
CA ARG A 197 -1.83 1.92 -18.19
C ARG A 197 -0.61 1.01 -18.29
N GLN A 198 0.59 1.53 -18.07
CA GLN A 198 1.81 0.72 -18.10
C GLN A 198 1.79 -0.42 -17.06
N VAL A 199 1.29 -0.14 -15.86
CA VAL A 199 1.19 -1.14 -14.78
C VAL A 199 0.04 -2.13 -15.01
N MET A 200 -1.09 -1.66 -15.55
CA MET A 200 -2.32 -2.45 -15.69
C MET A 200 -2.37 -3.28 -16.98
N GLU A 201 -2.00 -2.68 -18.11
CA GLU A 201 -2.20 -3.23 -19.47
C GLU A 201 -0.96 -3.14 -20.38
N GLY A 202 0.10 -2.46 -19.95
CA GLY A 202 1.31 -2.25 -20.75
C GLY A 202 2.19 -3.50 -20.90
N GLU A 203 3.21 -3.39 -21.76
CA GLU A 203 4.13 -4.50 -22.06
C GLU A 203 4.80 -5.10 -20.81
N ARG A 204 5.08 -4.25 -19.80
CA ARG A 204 5.70 -4.65 -18.53
C ARG A 204 4.71 -5.10 -17.47
N ALA A 205 3.39 -5.00 -17.69
CA ALA A 205 2.37 -5.33 -16.69
C ALA A 205 2.51 -6.76 -16.16
N LYS A 206 2.77 -7.72 -17.06
CA LYS A 206 2.99 -9.14 -16.70
C LYS A 206 4.23 -9.33 -15.81
N GLU A 207 5.34 -8.67 -16.15
CA GLU A 207 6.59 -8.70 -15.36
C GLU A 207 6.36 -8.12 -13.97
N ILE A 208 5.72 -6.95 -13.91
CA ILE A 208 5.41 -6.24 -12.67
C ILE A 208 4.52 -7.10 -11.77
N LYS A 209 3.45 -7.68 -12.30
CA LYS A 209 2.54 -8.54 -11.54
C LYS A 209 3.23 -9.82 -11.04
N TYR A 210 4.09 -10.43 -11.87
CA TYR A 210 4.91 -11.56 -11.45
C TYR A 210 5.82 -11.19 -10.28
N ASN A 211 6.52 -10.05 -10.35
CA ASN A 211 7.38 -9.58 -9.28
C ASN A 211 6.59 -9.29 -7.99
N ALA A 212 5.42 -8.66 -8.10
CA ALA A 212 4.56 -8.39 -6.95
C ALA A 212 4.17 -9.69 -6.23
N ASN A 213 3.74 -10.72 -6.97
CA ASN A 213 3.43 -12.04 -6.42
C ASN A 213 4.66 -12.74 -5.82
N LYS A 214 5.83 -12.61 -6.45
CA LYS A 214 7.10 -13.13 -5.91
C LYS A 214 7.41 -12.53 -4.54
N TRP A 215 7.27 -11.21 -4.38
CA TRP A 215 7.52 -10.53 -3.11
C TRP A 215 6.50 -10.87 -2.05
N ARG A 216 5.21 -10.98 -2.40
CA ARG A 216 4.18 -11.56 -1.52
C ARG A 216 4.59 -12.91 -0.96
N ASN A 217 5.07 -13.82 -1.80
CA ASN A 217 5.51 -15.15 -1.35
C ASN A 217 6.77 -15.10 -0.47
N ILE A 218 7.65 -14.13 -0.67
CA ILE A 218 8.80 -13.90 0.22
C ILE A 218 8.32 -13.38 1.58
N ALA A 219 7.40 -12.43 1.60
CA ALA A 219 6.80 -11.88 2.81
C ALA A 219 6.14 -12.97 3.65
N ILE A 220 5.31 -13.82 3.03
CA ILE A 220 4.67 -14.97 3.69
C ILE A 220 5.72 -15.90 4.32
N ARG A 221 6.78 -16.26 3.58
CA ARG A 221 7.85 -17.13 4.09
C ARG A 221 8.63 -16.50 5.25
N ALA A 222 8.83 -15.18 5.25
CA ALA A 222 9.56 -14.50 6.31
C ALA A 222 8.86 -14.64 7.68
N ILE A 223 7.52 -14.62 7.69
CA ILE A 223 6.69 -14.71 8.90
C ILE A 223 6.13 -16.12 9.17
N SER A 224 6.47 -17.09 8.31
CA SER A 224 6.08 -18.49 8.52
C SER A 224 6.91 -19.14 9.62
N ASP A 225 6.45 -20.27 10.18
CA ASP A 225 7.21 -21.02 11.19
C ASP A 225 8.62 -21.35 10.67
N GLY A 226 9.64 -20.98 11.45
CA GLY A 226 11.05 -21.10 11.05
C GLY A 226 11.50 -20.07 10.00
N GLY A 227 10.65 -19.12 9.64
CA GLY A 227 10.95 -17.99 8.76
C GLY A 227 11.93 -17.00 9.38
N SER A 228 12.49 -16.11 8.57
CA SER A 228 13.51 -15.17 9.04
C SER A 228 13.02 -14.21 10.13
N SER A 229 11.79 -13.72 10.01
CA SER A 229 11.19 -12.78 10.97
C SER A 229 10.71 -13.51 12.21
N ASP A 230 10.14 -14.70 12.05
CA ASP A 230 9.77 -15.62 13.15
C ASP A 230 10.98 -15.93 14.04
N ASN A 231 12.08 -16.41 13.45
CA ASN A 231 13.33 -16.68 14.17
C ASN A 231 13.93 -15.43 14.84
N ASN A 232 13.80 -14.26 14.21
CA ASN A 232 14.29 -13.00 14.78
C ASN A 232 13.46 -12.57 16.00
N ILE A 233 12.13 -12.78 15.98
CA ILE A 233 11.25 -12.55 17.12
C ILE A 233 11.61 -13.51 18.26
N ASP A 234 11.81 -14.80 17.98
CA ASP A 234 12.24 -15.79 18.97
C ASP A 234 13.58 -15.41 19.62
N ARG A 235 14.53 -14.95 18.81
CA ARG A 235 15.83 -14.45 19.30
C ARG A 235 15.67 -13.23 20.19
N PHE A 236 14.78 -12.31 19.84
CA PHE A 236 14.48 -11.13 20.66
C PHE A 236 13.84 -11.52 22.00
N ILE A 237 12.82 -12.36 21.99
CA ILE A 237 12.13 -12.85 23.19
C ILE A 237 13.10 -13.60 24.11
N SER A 238 13.96 -14.44 23.55
CA SER A 238 14.97 -15.19 24.31
C SER A 238 15.94 -14.25 25.02
N LYS A 239 16.38 -13.18 24.35
CA LYS A 239 17.24 -12.15 24.97
C LYS A 239 16.53 -11.46 26.13
N LEU A 240 15.27 -11.03 25.95
CA LEU A 240 14.49 -10.40 27.01
C LEU A 240 14.34 -11.28 28.25
N LYS A 241 14.12 -12.59 28.07
CA LYS A 241 14.03 -13.55 29.18
C LYS A 241 15.35 -13.79 29.90
N SER A 242 16.48 -13.66 29.18
CA SER A 242 17.82 -13.87 29.74
C SER A 242 18.43 -12.62 30.40
N SER A 243 17.83 -11.45 30.24
CA SER A 243 18.33 -10.21 30.85
C SER A 243 17.98 -10.17 32.34
N PRO A 244 18.95 -9.90 33.24
CA PRO A 244 18.65 -9.71 34.65
C PRO A 244 17.67 -8.54 34.82
N PRO A 245 16.79 -8.56 35.85
CA PRO A 245 15.88 -7.45 36.11
C PRO A 245 16.69 -6.15 36.25
N PRO A 246 16.14 -5.00 35.81
CA PRO A 246 16.83 -3.73 35.97
C PRO A 246 17.16 -3.55 37.45
N SER A 247 18.45 -3.33 37.74
CA SER A 247 18.90 -3.06 39.11
C SER A 247 18.09 -1.88 39.63
N SER A 248 17.34 -2.08 40.73
CA SER A 248 16.68 -0.99 41.43
C SER A 248 17.74 0.03 41.81
N ALA A 249 17.79 1.16 41.08
CA ALA A 249 18.59 2.30 41.47
C ALA A 249 18.04 2.77 42.82
N LYS A 250 18.86 2.60 43.88
CA LYS A 250 18.64 3.23 45.17
C LYS A 250 18.99 4.70 45.09
#